data_AF-A0A4Y2QCC3-F1
#
_entry.id   AF-A0A4Y2QCC3-F1
#
_cell.length_a   1.000
_cell.length_b   1.000
_cell.length_c   1.000
_cell.angle_alpha   90.00
_cell.angle_beta   90.00
_cell.angle_gamma   90.00
#
_symmetry.space_group_name_H-M   'P 1'
#
loop_
_entity.id
_entity.type
_entity.pdbx_description
1 polymer ?
#
loop_
_entity_poly.entity_id
_entity_poly.type
_entity_poly.pdbx_seq_one_letter_code
_entity_poly.pdbx_strand_id
1 'polypeptide(L)'
;MSSSSDVLFDRFMTVPTNRQQFLANTHNKYRFISMRSQKLKGDDIFVKQANHDADVLINETALEKFNTNTTIVVAEDFDLLIILTARTPTERINYFLKSGKAQIETKMYSSQSLTSYPKCQAHILFLHAITGSDTTFQTRYNRSI
;
A
#
# COMPACT_ATOMS: atom_id res chain seq x y z
N MET A 1 -15.25 -28.00 2.14
CA MET A 1 -14.47 -26.79 1.82
C MET A 1 -13.07 -27.24 1.45
N SER A 2 -12.60 -27.06 0.20
CA SER A 2 -11.24 -27.47 -0.14
C SER A 2 -10.26 -26.42 0.40
N SER A 3 -9.38 -26.81 1.31
CA SER A 3 -8.21 -26.02 1.68
C SER A 3 -7.34 -25.79 0.43
N SER A 4 -6.81 -24.58 0.27
CA SER A 4 -5.86 -24.31 -0.80
C SER A 4 -4.57 -25.11 -0.59
N SER A 5 -4.02 -25.70 -1.65
CA SER A 5 -2.82 -26.53 -1.61
C SER A 5 -1.60 -25.78 -1.08
N ASP A 6 -0.83 -26.41 -0.20
CA ASP A 6 0.54 -25.95 0.13
C ASP A 6 1.42 -26.21 -1.09
N VAL A 7 2.08 -25.16 -1.58
CA VAL A 7 2.91 -25.20 -2.79
C VAL A 7 4.35 -24.93 -2.37
N LEU A 8 5.22 -25.89 -2.63
CA LEU A 8 6.67 -25.67 -2.58
C LEU A 8 7.10 -25.02 -3.89
N PHE A 9 7.70 -23.84 -3.81
CA PHE A 9 8.16 -23.09 -4.98
C PHE A 9 9.51 -22.41 -4.71
N ASP A 10 10.20 -22.10 -5.79
CA ASP A 10 11.39 -21.26 -5.79
C ASP A 10 11.24 -20.10 -6.77
N ARG A 11 12.30 -19.30 -6.89
CA ARG A 11 12.40 -18.11 -7.74
C ARG A 11 12.35 -18.38 -9.25
N PHE A 12 12.51 -19.62 -9.70
CA PHE A 12 12.52 -20.03 -11.11
C PHE A 12 11.28 -20.83 -11.51
N MET A 13 10.43 -21.19 -10.55
CA MET A 13 9.23 -21.98 -10.76
C MET A 13 8.05 -21.14 -11.27
N THR A 14 7.34 -21.66 -12.28
CA THR A 14 5.97 -21.22 -12.59
C THR A 14 4.98 -21.94 -11.68
N VAL A 15 4.31 -21.19 -10.80
CA VAL A 15 3.34 -21.75 -9.86
C VAL A 15 2.09 -22.24 -10.64
N PRO A 16 1.66 -23.50 -10.46
CA PRO A 16 0.56 -24.09 -11.25
C PRO A 16 -0.85 -23.69 -10.76
N THR A 17 -0.93 -22.83 -9.74
CA THR A 17 -2.19 -22.34 -9.17
C THR A 17 -2.40 -20.86 -9.48
N ASN A 18 -3.66 -20.41 -9.48
CA ASN A 18 -3.93 -18.99 -9.66
C ASN A 18 -3.56 -18.19 -8.40
N ARG A 19 -3.39 -16.86 -8.57
CA ARG A 19 -2.98 -15.96 -7.49
C ARG A 19 -3.88 -16.04 -6.26
N GLN A 20 -5.19 -16.08 -6.44
CA GLN A 20 -6.14 -16.10 -5.31
C GLN A 20 -6.01 -17.39 -4.50
N GLN A 21 -5.95 -18.54 -5.17
CA GLN A 21 -5.75 -19.84 -4.53
C GLN A 21 -4.40 -19.88 -3.81
N PHE A 22 -3.32 -19.49 -4.49
CA PHE A 22 -1.98 -19.48 -3.91
C PHE A 22 -1.92 -18.63 -2.63
N LEU A 23 -2.43 -17.40 -2.69
CA LEU A 23 -2.45 -16.47 -1.55
C LEU A 23 -3.51 -16.83 -0.49
N ALA A 24 -4.47 -17.71 -0.78
CA ALA A 24 -5.40 -18.17 0.25
C ALA A 24 -4.72 -19.06 1.29
N ASN A 25 -3.61 -19.72 0.95
CA ASN A 25 -2.85 -20.55 1.88
C ASN A 25 -1.81 -19.70 2.65
N THR A 26 -1.86 -19.77 3.98
CA THR A 26 -0.97 -18.98 4.86
C THR A 26 0.51 -19.39 4.75
N HIS A 27 0.80 -20.68 4.56
CA HIS A 27 2.19 -21.15 4.38
C HIS A 27 2.78 -20.60 3.08
N ASN A 28 2.02 -20.63 1.98
CA ASN A 28 2.43 -20.04 0.70
C ASN A 28 2.72 -18.54 0.85
N LYS A 29 1.84 -17.79 1.53
CA LYS A 29 2.04 -16.36 1.85
C LYS A 29 3.34 -16.12 2.60
N TYR A 30 3.58 -16.85 3.70
CA TYR A 30 4.79 -16.68 4.50
C TYR A 30 6.07 -16.98 3.71
N ARG A 31 6.10 -18.10 2.97
CA ARG A 31 7.24 -18.45 2.11
C ARG A 31 7.49 -17.38 1.06
N PHE A 32 6.42 -16.86 0.46
CA PHE A 32 6.51 -15.85 -0.59
C PHE A 32 7.04 -14.51 -0.08
N ILE A 33 6.55 -14.05 1.07
CA ILE A 33 7.04 -12.85 1.75
C ILE A 33 8.52 -13.04 2.13
N SER A 34 8.87 -14.19 2.74
CA SER A 34 10.25 -14.49 3.13
C SER A 34 11.20 -14.46 1.94
N MET A 35 10.84 -15.12 0.83
CA MET A 35 11.63 -15.14 -0.40
C MET A 35 11.83 -13.74 -0.98
N ARG A 36 10.78 -12.91 -1.03
CA ARG A 36 10.88 -11.51 -1.48
C ARG A 36 11.78 -10.68 -0.57
N SER A 37 11.61 -10.80 0.74
CA SER A 37 12.44 -10.12 1.73
C SER A 37 13.91 -10.51 1.62
N GLN A 38 14.22 -11.79 1.41
CA GLN A 38 15.60 -12.26 1.20
C GLN A 38 16.20 -11.71 -0.09
N LYS A 39 15.43 -11.67 -1.19
CA LYS A 39 15.89 -11.10 -2.46
C LYS A 39 16.24 -9.62 -2.33
N LEU A 40 15.36 -8.83 -1.72
CA LEU A 40 15.60 -7.40 -1.49
C LEU A 40 16.84 -7.17 -0.60
N LYS A 41 16.97 -7.91 0.50
CA LYS A 41 18.17 -7.84 1.35
C LYS A 41 19.45 -8.23 0.62
N GLY A 42 19.37 -9.19 -0.30
CA GLY A 42 20.49 -9.60 -1.15
C GLY A 42 20.93 -8.52 -2.16
N ASP A 43 20.03 -7.59 -2.49
CA ASP A 43 20.30 -6.43 -3.34
C ASP A 43 20.62 -5.16 -2.50
N ASP A 44 21.00 -5.33 -1.23
CA ASP A 44 21.32 -4.27 -0.25
C ASP A 44 20.15 -3.29 0.03
N ILE A 45 18.92 -3.77 -0.15
CA ILE A 45 17.71 -3.01 0.19
C ILE A 45 17.27 -3.36 1.60
N PHE A 46 17.13 -2.33 2.45
CA PHE A 46 16.61 -2.51 3.80
C PHE A 46 15.13 -2.91 3.79
N VAL A 47 14.77 -3.94 4.55
CA VAL A 47 13.41 -4.48 4.62
C VAL A 47 12.87 -4.40 6.05
N LYS A 48 11.74 -3.70 6.23
CA LYS A 48 10.89 -3.80 7.42
C LYS A 48 9.64 -4.61 7.08
N GLN A 49 9.19 -5.47 7.98
CA GLN A 49 7.98 -6.27 7.81
C GLN A 49 6.96 -5.89 8.89
N ALA A 50 5.73 -5.60 8.48
CA ALA A 50 4.63 -5.34 9.40
C ALA A 50 4.06 -6.64 9.95
N ASN A 51 3.64 -6.61 11.22
CA ASN A 51 2.95 -7.75 11.85
C ASN A 51 1.48 -7.87 11.38
N HIS A 52 0.89 -6.74 10.94
CA HIS A 52 -0.51 -6.64 10.54
C HIS A 52 -0.60 -5.86 9.23
N ASP A 53 -1.27 -4.70 9.24
CA ASP A 53 -1.33 -3.78 8.13
C ASP A 53 0.03 -3.11 7.89
N ALA A 54 0.46 -3.07 6.63
CA ALA A 54 1.69 -2.42 6.22
C ALA A 54 1.56 -0.90 6.17
N ASP A 55 0.34 -0.36 6.05
CA ASP A 55 0.11 1.05 5.77
C ASP A 55 0.63 1.95 6.89
N VAL A 56 0.41 1.53 8.13
CA VAL A 56 0.92 2.22 9.32
C VAL A 56 2.45 2.23 9.31
N LEU A 57 3.08 1.07 9.09
CA LEU A 57 4.53 0.93 9.10
C LEU A 57 5.21 1.73 7.97
N ILE A 58 4.59 1.76 6.79
CA ILE A 58 5.07 2.55 5.64
C ILE A 58 5.04 4.04 5.99
N ASN A 59 3.91 4.54 6.49
CA ASN A 59 3.76 5.96 6.85
C ASN A 59 4.69 6.36 8.00
N GLU A 60 4.81 5.54 9.04
CA GLU A 60 5.74 5.79 10.15
C GLU A 60 7.19 5.80 9.66
N THR A 61 7.58 4.85 8.81
CA THR A 61 8.94 4.84 8.23
C THR A 61 9.19 6.07 7.35
N ALA A 62 8.19 6.51 6.59
CA ALA A 62 8.30 7.74 5.80
C ALA A 62 8.50 8.97 6.70
N LEU A 63 7.74 9.05 7.81
CA LEU A 63 7.85 10.11 8.82
C LEU A 63 9.14 10.01 9.67
N GLU A 64 9.76 8.85 9.79
CA GLU A 64 11.09 8.75 10.39
C GLU A 64 12.15 9.33 9.44
N LYS A 65 12.08 8.96 8.15
CA LYS A 65 13.10 9.29 7.15
C LYS A 65 13.03 10.73 6.64
N PHE A 66 11.84 11.33 6.57
CA PHE A 66 11.68 12.71 6.07
C PHE A 66 12.32 13.78 6.96
N ASN A 67 12.75 13.43 8.17
CA ASN A 67 13.52 14.33 9.04
C ASN A 67 14.93 14.61 8.53
N THR A 68 15.48 13.71 7.70
CA THR A 68 16.88 13.75 7.29
C THR A 68 17.05 13.70 5.78
N ASN A 69 16.06 13.21 5.04
CA ASN A 69 16.14 12.98 3.61
C ASN A 69 14.84 13.40 2.92
N THR A 70 14.92 13.66 1.61
CA THR A 70 13.72 13.65 0.77
C THR A 70 13.18 12.23 0.71
N THR A 71 11.92 12.05 1.12
CA THR A 71 11.26 10.74 1.17
C THR A 71 10.20 10.64 0.07
N ILE A 72 10.23 9.54 -0.67
CA ILE A 72 9.22 9.19 -1.68
C ILE A 72 8.60 7.85 -1.30
N VAL A 73 7.30 7.83 -1.08
CA VAL A 73 6.51 6.61 -0.87
C VAL A 73 6.03 6.10 -2.21
N VAL A 74 6.39 4.87 -2.58
CA VAL A 74 5.94 4.26 -3.84
C VAL A 74 4.89 3.20 -3.54
N ALA A 75 3.66 3.38 -4.02
CA ALA A 75 2.60 2.40 -3.84
C ALA A 75 1.50 2.51 -4.91
N GLU A 76 0.65 1.49 -5.01
CA GLU A 76 -0.56 1.54 -5.85
C GLU A 76 -1.75 2.13 -5.09
N ASP A 77 -1.81 1.93 -3.77
CA ASP A 77 -2.96 2.26 -2.93
C ASP A 77 -3.06 3.76 -2.64
N PHE A 78 -4.23 4.36 -2.84
CA PHE A 78 -4.46 5.76 -2.50
C PHE A 78 -4.68 5.98 -1.00
N ASP A 79 -5.06 4.94 -0.24
CA ASP A 79 -5.21 5.03 1.22
C ASP A 79 -3.89 5.49 1.87
N LEU A 80 -2.76 5.01 1.34
CA LEU A 80 -1.42 5.46 1.75
C LEU A 80 -1.19 6.95 1.51
N LEU A 81 -1.63 7.51 0.36
CA LEU A 81 -1.51 8.95 0.07
C LEU A 81 -2.37 9.77 1.04
N ILE A 82 -3.58 9.30 1.35
CA ILE A 82 -4.48 9.96 2.29
C ILE A 82 -3.87 10.00 3.69
N ILE A 83 -3.35 8.86 4.18
CA ILE A 83 -2.68 8.79 5.48
C ILE A 83 -1.42 9.67 5.50
N LEU A 84 -0.63 9.65 4.43
CA LEU A 84 0.58 10.46 4.30
C LEU A 84 0.26 11.95 4.35
N THR A 85 -0.80 12.38 3.66
CA THR A 85 -1.28 13.77 3.64
C THR A 85 -1.80 14.21 5.01
N ALA A 86 -2.50 13.32 5.73
CA ALA A 86 -3.02 13.60 7.06
C ALA A 86 -1.92 13.73 8.12
N ARG A 87 -0.84 12.94 8.00
CA ARG A 87 0.20 12.83 9.04
C ARG A 87 1.44 13.69 8.78
N THR A 88 1.65 14.17 7.56
CA THR A 88 2.82 15.02 7.26
C THR A 88 2.56 16.46 7.74
N PRO A 89 3.47 17.06 8.55
CA PRO A 89 3.36 18.46 8.94
C PRO A 89 3.35 19.42 7.76
N THR A 90 2.68 20.56 7.90
CA THR A 90 2.50 21.55 6.82
C THR A 90 3.80 22.20 6.35
N GLU A 91 4.81 22.25 7.21
CA GLU A 91 6.11 22.89 6.95
C GLU A 91 7.01 22.02 6.05
N ARG A 92 6.57 20.80 5.70
CA ARG A 92 7.37 19.83 4.95
C ARG A 92 6.56 19.11 3.88
N ILE A 93 7.29 18.46 2.98
CA ILE A 93 6.73 17.76 1.82
C ILE A 93 7.23 16.32 1.83
N ASN A 94 6.28 15.39 1.89
CA ASN A 94 6.51 14.00 1.51
C ASN A 94 5.92 13.77 0.12
N TYR A 95 6.64 13.02 -0.71
CA TYR A 95 6.18 12.68 -2.05
C TYR A 95 5.58 11.28 -2.05
N PHE A 96 4.55 11.11 -2.87
CA PHE A 96 3.93 9.83 -3.14
C PHE A 96 3.98 9.57 -4.64
N LEU A 97 4.62 8.47 -5.03
CA LEU A 97 4.66 8.01 -6.41
C LEU A 97 3.66 6.89 -6.57
N LYS A 98 2.57 7.17 -7.30
CA LYS A 98 1.61 6.14 -7.67
C LYS A 98 2.22 5.25 -8.75
N SER A 99 2.60 4.04 -8.36
CA SER A 99 3.06 3.04 -9.31
C SER A 99 1.87 2.61 -10.17
N GLY A 100 1.97 2.81 -11.49
CA GLY A 100 0.92 2.40 -12.43
C GLY A 100 0.91 0.89 -12.66
N LYS A 101 -0.25 0.35 -13.05
CA LYS A 101 -0.35 -0.95 -13.74
C LYS A 101 -0.43 -0.68 -15.24
N ALA A 102 0.42 -1.34 -16.04
CA ALA A 102 0.42 -1.25 -17.51
C ALA A 102 0.54 0.20 -18.05
N GLN A 103 -0.30 0.60 -19.03
CA GLN A 103 -0.28 1.89 -19.74
C GLN A 103 -0.67 3.12 -18.89
N ILE A 104 -0.89 2.96 -17.58
CA ILE A 104 -1.21 4.08 -16.70
C ILE A 104 0.09 4.79 -16.34
N GLU A 105 0.18 6.06 -16.73
CA GLU A 105 1.32 6.92 -16.42
C GLU A 105 1.56 6.98 -14.91
N THR A 106 2.84 6.90 -14.53
CA THR A 106 3.25 7.05 -13.14
C THR A 106 2.98 8.50 -12.73
N LYS A 107 2.19 8.71 -11.67
CA LYS A 107 1.84 10.05 -11.17
C LYS A 107 2.48 10.32 -9.82
N MET A 108 3.07 11.49 -9.67
CA MET A 108 3.63 11.96 -8.40
C MET A 108 2.66 12.93 -7.73
N TYR A 109 2.46 12.73 -6.44
CA TYR A 109 1.63 13.54 -5.56
C TYR A 109 2.48 14.03 -4.39
N SER A 110 2.01 15.08 -3.72
CA SER A 110 2.68 15.64 -2.54
C SER A 110 1.74 15.63 -1.35
N SER A 111 2.28 15.52 -0.14
CA SER A 111 1.49 15.68 1.09
C SER A 111 0.90 17.08 1.25
N GLN A 112 1.31 18.05 0.43
CA GLN A 112 0.80 19.42 0.42
C GLN A 112 -0.34 19.65 -0.60
N SER A 113 -0.78 18.61 -1.31
CA SER A 113 -1.81 18.74 -2.36
C SER A 113 -3.15 19.33 -1.89
N LEU A 114 -3.42 19.36 -0.58
CA LEU A 114 -4.64 19.94 0.01
C LEU A 114 -4.41 21.22 0.83
N THR A 115 -3.23 21.82 0.75
CA THR A 115 -2.90 23.07 1.49
C THR A 115 -3.87 24.22 1.19
N SER A 116 -4.39 24.30 -0.03
CA SER A 116 -5.44 25.27 -0.41
C SER A 116 -6.82 24.99 0.23
N TYR A 117 -7.01 23.82 0.85
CA TYR A 117 -8.26 23.37 1.46
C TYR A 117 -8.03 22.90 2.91
N PRO A 118 -7.63 23.80 3.83
CA PRO A 118 -7.18 23.44 5.18
C PRO A 118 -8.24 22.68 5.99
N LYS A 119 -9.54 22.98 5.80
CA LYS A 119 -10.64 22.23 6.42
C LYS A 119 -10.71 20.79 5.92
N CYS A 120 -10.52 20.57 4.63
CA CYS A 120 -10.50 19.24 4.04
C CYS A 120 -9.28 18.47 4.50
N GLN A 121 -8.10 19.10 4.52
CA GLN A 121 -6.87 18.48 5.00
C GLN A 121 -6.97 18.04 6.46
N ALA A 122 -7.50 18.90 7.34
CA ALA A 122 -7.67 18.59 8.76
C ALA A 122 -8.63 17.41 9.03
N HIS A 123 -9.58 17.16 8.12
CA HIS A 123 -10.59 16.11 8.25
C HIS A 123 -10.44 15.01 7.18
N ILE A 124 -9.30 14.92 6.50
CA ILE A 124 -9.14 14.06 5.32
C ILE A 124 -9.38 12.58 5.64
N LEU A 125 -8.94 12.11 6.82
CA LEU A 125 -9.17 10.74 7.27
C LEU A 125 -10.66 10.47 7.51
N PHE A 126 -11.38 11.44 8.06
CA PHE A 126 -12.82 11.35 8.27
C PHE A 126 -13.56 11.34 6.94
N LEU A 127 -13.21 12.24 6.02
CA LEU A 127 -13.77 12.31 4.67
C LEU A 127 -13.54 10.98 3.92
N HIS A 128 -12.34 10.42 3.99
CA HIS A 128 -12.01 9.13 3.39
C HIS A 128 -12.86 7.99 3.94
N ALA A 129 -13.03 7.94 5.27
CA ALA A 129 -13.85 6.93 5.92
C ALA A 129 -15.32 6.97 5.48
N ILE A 130 -15.88 8.16 5.22
CA ILE A 130 -17.28 8.30 4.77
C ILE A 130 -17.46 8.09 3.26
N THR A 131 -16.49 8.48 2.42
CA THR A 131 -16.57 8.33 0.96
C THR A 131 -16.19 6.92 0.51
N GLY A 132 -15.53 6.16 1.39
CA GLY A 132 -15.03 4.82 1.14
C GLY A 132 -13.56 4.84 0.76
N SER A 133 -12.77 4.05 1.51
CA SER A 133 -11.55 3.44 1.00
C SER A 133 -11.91 2.52 -0.18
N ASP A 134 -10.96 2.26 -1.09
CA ASP A 134 -11.08 1.44 -2.31
C ASP A 134 -11.67 0.01 -2.09
N THR A 135 -12.10 -0.32 -0.87
CA THR A 135 -12.65 -1.62 -0.47
C THR A 135 -14.16 -1.72 -0.20
N THR A 136 -15.01 -0.66 -0.26
CA THR A 136 -16.41 -0.85 0.25
C THR A 136 -17.58 -0.09 -0.40
N PHE A 137 -17.64 0.04 -1.73
CA PHE A 137 -18.93 0.34 -2.40
C PHE A 137 -19.25 -0.50 -3.64
N GLN A 138 -18.51 -1.59 -3.89
CA GLN A 138 -18.90 -2.59 -4.90
C GLN A 138 -19.88 -3.65 -4.35
N THR A 139 -20.95 -3.24 -3.65
CA THR A 139 -22.25 -3.94 -3.72
C THR A 139 -23.38 -3.11 -3.10
N ARG A 140 -24.46 -2.95 -3.88
CA ARG A 140 -25.80 -2.43 -3.53
C ARG A 140 -26.05 -0.93 -3.67
N TYR A 141 -26.18 -0.48 -4.92
CA TYR A 141 -27.27 0.42 -5.30
C TYR A 141 -27.87 -0.02 -6.64
N ASN A 142 -28.43 -1.22 -6.65
CA ASN A 142 -29.44 -1.64 -7.63
C ASN A 142 -30.64 -2.14 -6.84
N ARG A 143 -31.49 -1.21 -6.43
CA ARG A 143 -32.94 -1.38 -6.43
C ARG A 143 -33.57 0.01 -6.59
N SER A 144 -34.13 0.19 -7.77
CA SER A 144 -35.02 1.26 -8.17
C SER A 144 -36.15 1.46 -7.16
N ILE A 145 -36.58 2.70 -7.04
CA ILE A 145 -37.97 3.11 -6.78
C ILE A 145 -38.95 2.27 -7.61
#